data_AF-A0A151NYI1-F1
#
_entry.id   AF-A0A151NYI1-F1
#
_cell.length_a   1.000
_cell.length_b   1.000
_cell.length_c   1.000
_cell.angle_alpha   90.00
_cell.angle_beta   90.00
_cell.angle_gamma   90.00
#
_symmetry.space_group_name_H-M   'P 1'
#
loop_
_entity.id
_entity.type
_entity.pdbx_description
1 polymer ?
#
loop_
_entity_poly.entity_id
_entity_poly.type
_entity_poly.pdbx_seq_one_letter_code
_entity_poly.pdbx_strand_id
1 'polypeptide(L)'
;MLSQARPLPPGAELPGVGGALVSRGPVLTLPPPRQGLAWAVLGLAGVLAVDRSNFKTCEQSGFCRRQRAVKPGASPYRALLESLQVTHDSLRLQLVHEGNKVPLVLELQGLAGNVTRLRIDELHPLRPRYRVPDVLVQEPPADRLAVSGRDENSVEVALGASGHQLIVTAKPFRLDLLQGRELLLSVNSRGLLVFEHLRRRQDSEETKEPVQEGGADTETSEAAGAGEDESNEHSSKVGVKTCLWGWWGQGVCPTASP
;
A
#
# COMPACT_ATOMS: atom_id res chain seq x y z
N MET A 1 42.20 -22.85 48.15
CA MET A 1 42.63 -24.20 47.72
C MET A 1 42.53 -24.20 46.21
N LEU A 2 43.58 -24.50 45.42
CA LEU A 2 44.33 -25.78 45.32
C LEU A 2 43.38 -26.95 44.96
N SER A 3 43.58 -27.71 43.88
CA SER A 3 44.65 -27.68 42.85
C SER A 3 44.15 -28.22 41.50
N GLN A 4 44.91 -28.00 40.42
CA GLN A 4 44.82 -28.81 39.19
C GLN A 4 45.30 -30.24 39.44
N ALA A 5 44.85 -31.19 38.61
CA ALA A 5 45.55 -32.44 38.29
C ALA A 5 45.19 -32.92 36.87
N ARG A 6 46.06 -33.75 36.26
CA ARG A 6 45.95 -34.29 34.89
C ARG A 6 45.59 -35.79 34.90
N PRO A 7 45.12 -36.37 33.77
CA PRO A 7 44.89 -37.82 33.61
C PRO A 7 46.18 -38.60 33.27
N LEU A 8 46.12 -39.94 33.35
CA LEU A 8 46.99 -41.04 32.80
C LEU A 8 47.23 -42.17 33.83
N PRO A 9 47.67 -43.41 33.47
CA PRO A 9 47.71 -44.10 32.17
C PRO A 9 47.03 -45.52 32.24
N PRO A 10 47.58 -46.71 31.84
CA PRO A 10 46.76 -47.69 31.10
C PRO A 10 46.79 -49.16 31.58
N GLY A 11 46.04 -50.02 30.89
CA GLY A 11 46.46 -51.40 30.57
C GLY A 11 46.22 -52.51 31.61
N ALA A 12 45.39 -53.48 31.23
CA ALA A 12 45.42 -54.85 31.75
C ALA A 12 44.86 -55.81 30.68
N GLU A 13 45.67 -56.77 30.22
CA GLU A 13 45.24 -57.87 29.34
C GLU A 13 45.25 -59.22 30.07
N LEU A 14 44.65 -60.21 29.41
CA LEU A 14 44.78 -61.67 29.61
C LEU A 14 43.97 -62.32 30.74
N PRO A 15 43.69 -63.64 30.66
CA PRO A 15 43.89 -64.57 29.54
C PRO A 15 42.57 -65.09 28.92
N GLY A 16 42.67 -65.84 27.82
CA GLY A 16 41.51 -66.38 27.10
C GLY A 16 41.18 -67.85 27.38
N VAL A 17 39.90 -68.19 27.21
CA VAL A 17 39.33 -69.54 27.02
C VAL A 17 38.20 -69.36 25.99
N GLY A 18 37.91 -70.23 25.03
CA GLY A 18 38.51 -71.52 24.71
C GLY A 18 37.48 -72.43 24.03
N GLY A 19 37.28 -72.27 22.72
CA GLY A 19 36.57 -73.22 21.85
C GLY A 19 35.03 -73.24 21.89
N ALA A 20 34.40 -72.74 20.83
CA ALA A 20 33.12 -73.26 20.31
C ALA A 20 32.90 -72.78 18.86
N LEU A 21 33.01 -73.69 17.87
CA LEU A 21 32.73 -73.37 16.47
C LEU A 21 31.22 -73.50 16.17
N VAL A 22 30.46 -72.45 16.48
CA VAL A 22 29.04 -72.38 16.11
C VAL A 22 28.92 -71.89 14.65
N SER A 23 28.25 -72.67 13.80
CA SER A 23 28.10 -72.34 12.38
C SER A 23 27.22 -71.11 12.16
N ARG A 24 27.78 -70.08 11.51
CA ARG A 24 27.01 -68.93 11.05
C ARG A 24 26.18 -69.31 9.82
N GLY A 25 24.90 -69.62 10.04
CA GLY A 25 23.90 -69.51 8.99
C GLY A 25 23.80 -68.06 8.48
N PRO A 26 23.46 -67.82 7.21
CA PRO A 26 23.38 -66.48 6.65
C PRO A 26 22.16 -65.73 7.22
N VAL A 27 22.38 -64.93 8.25
CA VAL A 27 21.35 -64.01 8.76
C VAL A 27 21.16 -62.88 7.74
N LEU A 28 20.11 -62.97 6.94
CA LEU A 28 19.67 -61.91 6.02
C LEU A 28 19.06 -60.74 6.81
N THR A 29 19.93 -59.95 7.45
CA THR A 29 19.57 -58.63 8.00
C THR A 29 19.29 -57.67 6.86
N LEU A 30 18.04 -57.62 6.38
CA LEU A 30 17.59 -56.46 5.60
C LEU A 30 17.75 -55.20 6.48
N PRO A 31 18.26 -54.09 5.94
CA PRO A 31 18.18 -52.80 6.62
C PRO A 31 16.70 -52.38 6.77
N PRO A 32 16.38 -51.43 7.67
CA PRO A 32 15.03 -50.87 7.81
C PRO A 32 14.86 -49.51 7.08
N PRO A 33 14.76 -49.45 5.73
CA PRO A 33 14.63 -48.18 5.01
C PRO A 33 13.27 -47.48 5.19
N ARG A 34 12.31 -48.11 5.89
CA ARG A 34 10.89 -47.72 5.88
C ARG A 34 10.50 -46.66 6.91
N GLN A 35 11.17 -46.58 8.07
CA GLN A 35 10.77 -45.62 9.12
C GLN A 35 11.16 -44.18 8.76
N GLY A 36 12.39 -43.93 8.32
CA GLY A 36 12.83 -42.60 7.89
C GLY A 36 12.02 -42.08 6.69
N LEU A 37 11.67 -42.96 5.75
CA LEU A 37 10.82 -42.64 4.60
C LEU A 37 9.40 -42.27 5.03
N ALA A 38 8.80 -43.00 5.98
CA ALA A 38 7.47 -42.70 6.50
C ALA A 38 7.41 -41.32 7.18
N TRP A 39 8.40 -40.98 8.02
CA TRP A 39 8.48 -39.66 8.65
C TRP A 39 8.74 -38.54 7.64
N ALA A 40 9.54 -38.77 6.59
CA ALA A 40 9.74 -37.80 5.51
C ALA A 40 8.45 -37.54 4.73
N VAL A 41 7.68 -38.58 4.38
CA VAL A 41 6.38 -38.45 3.70
C VAL A 41 5.37 -37.72 4.58
N LEU A 42 5.31 -38.02 5.89
CA LEU A 42 4.45 -37.33 6.85
C LEU A 42 4.82 -35.83 6.98
N GLY A 43 6.12 -35.51 6.95
CA GLY A 43 6.63 -34.14 6.95
C GLY A 43 6.27 -33.35 5.69
N LEU A 44 6.31 -33.98 4.51
CA LEU A 44 5.90 -33.34 3.25
C LEU A 44 4.39 -33.02 3.21
N ALA A 45 3.56 -33.85 3.83
CA ALA A 45 2.10 -33.65 3.83
C ALA A 45 1.65 -32.37 4.54
N GLY A 46 2.41 -31.87 5.53
CA GLY A 46 2.08 -30.69 6.31
C GLY A 46 2.14 -29.34 5.57
N VAL A 47 2.61 -29.32 4.31
CA VAL A 47 2.88 -28.07 3.56
C VAL A 47 1.62 -27.54 2.81
N LEU A 48 0.55 -28.33 2.70
CA LEU A 48 -0.66 -28.01 1.94
C LEU A 48 -1.81 -27.43 2.79
N ALA A 49 -1.50 -26.62 3.80
CA ALA A 49 -2.49 -26.08 4.75
C ALA A 49 -3.46 -25.03 4.16
N VAL A 50 -3.19 -24.46 2.98
CA VAL A 50 -4.06 -23.47 2.31
C VAL A 50 -4.06 -23.64 0.80
N ASP A 51 -5.23 -23.56 0.18
CA ASP A 51 -5.35 -23.39 -1.27
C ASP A 51 -5.09 -21.92 -1.66
N ARG A 52 -3.98 -21.70 -2.37
CA ARG A 52 -3.53 -20.39 -2.84
C ARG A 52 -4.42 -19.80 -3.93
N SER A 53 -5.25 -20.58 -4.62
CA SER A 53 -6.11 -20.10 -5.72
C SER A 53 -7.12 -19.05 -5.26
N ASN A 54 -7.60 -19.15 -4.01
CA ASN A 54 -8.56 -18.24 -3.39
C ASN A 54 -7.97 -16.87 -3.03
N PHE A 55 -6.65 -16.73 -3.03
CA PHE A 55 -5.95 -15.52 -2.59
C PHE A 55 -5.38 -14.75 -3.79
N LYS A 56 -5.85 -13.51 -3.99
CA LYS A 56 -5.42 -12.68 -5.12
C LYS A 56 -3.92 -12.38 -5.06
N THR A 57 -3.18 -12.86 -6.05
CA THR A 57 -1.83 -12.40 -6.36
C THR A 57 -1.84 -10.92 -6.78
N CYS A 58 -0.67 -10.28 -6.76
CA CYS A 58 -0.54 -8.87 -7.17
C CYS A 58 -1.04 -8.62 -8.61
N GLU A 59 -0.82 -9.56 -9.54
CA GLU A 59 -1.26 -9.46 -10.94
C GLU A 59 -2.78 -9.54 -11.10
N GLN A 60 -3.46 -10.27 -10.21
CA GLN A 60 -4.93 -10.34 -10.12
C GLN A 60 -5.53 -9.12 -9.38
N SER A 61 -4.71 -8.25 -8.79
CA SER A 61 -5.14 -7.03 -8.11
C SER A 61 -4.77 -5.81 -8.94
N GLY A 62 -5.76 -5.20 -9.60
CA GLY A 62 -5.53 -4.14 -10.58
C GLY A 62 -4.72 -2.94 -10.09
N PHE A 63 -4.84 -2.54 -8.80
CA PHE A 63 -4.01 -1.48 -8.24
C PHE A 63 -2.56 -1.95 -7.99
N CYS A 64 -2.38 -3.16 -7.48
CA CYS A 64 -1.07 -3.72 -7.16
C CYS A 64 -0.23 -3.90 -8.44
N ARG A 65 -0.84 -4.43 -9.51
CA ARG A 65 -0.22 -4.53 -10.83
C ARG A 65 0.22 -3.18 -11.39
N ARG A 66 -0.65 -2.15 -11.34
CA ARG A 66 -0.29 -0.80 -11.82
C ARG A 66 0.84 -0.16 -11.00
N GLN A 67 0.78 -0.28 -9.67
CA GLN A 67 1.81 0.23 -8.76
C GLN A 67 3.17 -0.48 -8.99
N ARG A 68 3.18 -1.81 -9.17
CA ARG A 68 4.41 -2.58 -9.47
C ARG A 68 4.97 -2.38 -10.88
N ALA A 69 4.14 -1.96 -11.84
CA ALA A 69 4.60 -1.68 -13.20
C ALA A 69 5.46 -0.40 -13.31
N VAL A 70 5.43 0.47 -12.29
CA VAL A 70 6.27 1.68 -12.24
C VAL A 70 7.72 1.30 -11.95
N LYS A 71 8.60 1.62 -12.90
CA LYS A 71 10.04 1.37 -12.81
C LYS A 71 10.74 2.50 -12.04
N PRO A 72 11.84 2.23 -11.31
CA PRO A 72 12.66 3.28 -10.71
C PRO A 72 13.16 4.29 -11.74
N GLY A 73 13.21 5.56 -11.37
CA GLY A 73 13.60 6.65 -12.26
C GLY A 73 13.41 8.04 -11.64
N ALA A 74 13.33 9.08 -12.47
CA ALA A 74 12.97 10.41 -12.01
C ALA A 74 11.48 10.45 -11.63
N SER A 75 11.18 10.88 -10.41
CA SER A 75 9.80 11.08 -9.95
C SER A 75 9.05 12.07 -10.85
N PRO A 76 7.83 11.78 -11.31
CA PRO A 76 7.01 12.74 -12.04
C PRO A 76 6.39 13.82 -11.12
N TYR A 77 6.62 13.77 -9.81
CA TYR A 77 6.17 14.78 -8.85
C TYR A 77 7.24 15.83 -8.62
N ARG A 78 6.84 17.11 -8.58
CA ARG A 78 7.62 18.23 -8.05
C ARG A 78 6.92 18.87 -6.84
N ALA A 79 7.68 19.38 -5.88
CA ALA A 79 7.15 20.26 -4.84
C ALA A 79 7.09 21.71 -5.30
N LEU A 80 6.14 22.48 -4.77
CA LEU A 80 6.00 23.92 -4.98
C LEU A 80 6.54 24.66 -3.75
N LEU A 81 7.82 25.04 -3.75
CA LEU A 81 8.44 25.77 -2.62
C LEU A 81 7.86 27.19 -2.44
N GLU A 82 7.25 27.73 -3.49
CA GLU A 82 6.43 28.95 -3.49
C GLU A 82 5.15 28.81 -2.65
N SER A 83 4.65 27.57 -2.45
CA SER A 83 3.42 27.29 -1.68
C SER A 83 3.67 26.94 -0.21
N LEU A 84 4.93 27.03 0.25
CA LEU A 84 5.37 26.61 1.57
C LEU A 84 4.69 27.40 2.69
N GLN A 85 3.93 26.70 3.54
CA GLN A 85 3.33 27.22 4.76
C GLN A 85 3.95 26.51 5.96
N VAL A 86 4.39 27.28 6.95
CA VAL A 86 5.08 26.76 8.15
C VAL A 86 4.34 27.26 9.39
N THR A 87 3.93 26.34 10.25
CA THR A 87 3.41 26.62 11.59
C THR A 87 4.46 26.22 12.64
N HIS A 88 4.16 26.38 13.92
CA HIS A 88 5.09 26.02 15.00
C HIS A 88 5.40 24.51 15.10
N ASP A 89 4.56 23.67 14.48
CA ASP A 89 4.39 22.23 14.69
C ASP A 89 4.29 21.44 13.36
N SER A 90 4.04 22.13 12.26
CA SER A 90 3.78 21.52 10.96
C SER A 90 4.33 22.34 9.80
N LEU A 91 4.53 21.67 8.68
CA LEU A 91 4.92 22.24 7.41
C LEU A 91 4.00 21.67 6.34
N ARG A 92 3.38 22.55 5.55
CA ARG A 92 2.53 22.19 4.42
C ARG A 92 3.07 22.79 3.14
N LEU A 93 3.02 22.02 2.06
CA LEU A 93 3.35 22.49 0.70
C LEU A 93 2.57 21.68 -0.33
N GLN A 94 2.44 22.20 -1.54
CA GLN A 94 1.79 21.51 -2.65
C GLN A 94 2.79 20.64 -3.43
N LEU A 95 2.35 19.46 -3.84
CA LEU A 95 3.04 18.64 -4.83
C LEU A 95 2.22 18.64 -6.13
N VAL A 96 2.88 18.74 -7.29
CA VAL A 96 2.22 18.65 -8.60
C VAL A 96 2.89 17.57 -9.43
N HIS A 97 2.07 16.71 -10.04
CA HIS A 97 2.52 15.69 -10.99
C HIS A 97 2.67 16.30 -12.40
N GLU A 98 3.88 16.28 -12.98
CA GLU A 98 4.21 17.02 -14.20
C GLU A 98 3.43 16.59 -15.45
N GLY A 99 2.99 15.33 -15.53
CA GLY A 99 2.06 14.85 -16.57
C GLY A 99 0.63 15.39 -16.40
N ASN A 100 -0.17 14.76 -15.51
CA ASN A 100 -1.60 15.07 -15.32
C ASN A 100 -1.93 16.39 -14.59
N LYS A 101 -0.93 17.14 -14.13
CA LYS A 101 -1.06 18.44 -13.43
C LYS A 101 -1.89 18.45 -12.14
N VAL A 102 -2.26 17.30 -11.58
CA VAL A 102 -3.10 17.25 -10.37
C VAL A 102 -2.33 17.78 -9.15
N PRO A 103 -2.90 18.75 -8.38
CA PRO A 103 -2.31 19.25 -7.16
C PRO A 103 -2.66 18.36 -5.96
N LEU A 104 -1.62 17.98 -5.22
CA LEU A 104 -1.69 17.30 -3.93
C LEU A 104 -1.18 18.25 -2.83
N VAL A 105 -1.54 17.99 -1.58
CA VAL A 105 -0.92 18.62 -0.41
C VAL A 105 -0.06 17.60 0.32
N LEU A 106 1.18 17.98 0.62
CA LEU A 106 2.07 17.31 1.56
C LEU A 106 1.96 18.03 2.91
N GLU A 107 1.74 17.27 3.97
CA GLU A 107 1.81 17.71 5.36
C GLU A 107 2.89 16.91 6.09
N LEU A 108 3.80 17.64 6.73
CA LEU A 108 4.93 17.13 7.49
C LEU A 108 4.86 17.67 8.92
N GLN A 109 5.06 16.80 9.91
CA GLN A 109 5.07 17.17 11.33
C GLN A 109 6.22 16.47 12.05
N GLY A 110 6.93 17.20 12.91
CA GLY A 110 7.74 16.59 13.96
C GLY A 110 6.81 16.15 15.11
N LEU A 111 7.05 14.99 15.71
CA LEU A 111 6.29 14.47 16.85
C LEU A 111 7.26 14.05 17.96
N ALA A 112 6.84 14.25 19.20
CA ALA A 112 7.61 13.90 20.38
C ALA A 112 8.07 12.43 20.36
N GLY A 113 9.30 12.19 20.82
CA GLY A 113 9.93 10.86 20.72
C GLY A 113 10.67 10.61 19.40
N ASN A 114 11.08 11.68 18.69
CA ASN A 114 11.83 11.62 17.42
C ASN A 114 11.06 10.96 16.25
N VAL A 115 9.73 11.09 16.22
CA VAL A 115 8.91 10.54 15.15
C VAL A 115 8.60 11.64 14.14
N THR A 116 8.78 11.37 12.84
CA THR A 116 8.36 12.29 11.76
C THR A 116 7.09 11.75 11.12
N ARG A 117 6.02 12.55 11.07
CA ARG A 117 4.77 12.19 10.39
C ARG A 117 4.73 12.81 9.00
N LEU A 118 4.35 11.99 8.02
CA LEU A 118 4.12 12.39 6.65
C LEU A 118 2.69 12.02 6.25
N ARG A 119 1.96 12.97 5.66
CA ARG A 119 0.65 12.78 5.03
C ARG A 119 0.70 13.40 3.63
N ILE A 120 0.16 12.70 2.63
CA ILE A 120 -0.10 13.25 1.29
C ILE A 120 -1.58 13.02 0.97
N ASP A 121 -2.27 14.07 0.54
CA ASP A 121 -3.70 14.05 0.18
C ASP A 121 -3.92 14.86 -1.11
N GLU A 122 -5.10 14.77 -1.73
CA GLU A 122 -5.45 15.69 -2.84
C GLU A 122 -5.73 17.09 -2.28
N LEU A 123 -5.32 18.14 -3.01
CA LEU A 123 -5.65 19.51 -2.59
C LEU A 123 -7.15 19.81 -2.77
N HIS A 124 -7.75 19.27 -3.84
CA HIS A 124 -9.16 19.46 -4.20
C HIS A 124 -9.80 18.11 -4.63
N PRO A 125 -9.99 17.15 -3.71
CA PRO A 125 -10.53 15.83 -4.03
C PRO A 125 -12.01 15.86 -4.46
N LEU A 126 -12.40 14.99 -5.40
CA LEU A 126 -13.81 14.80 -5.77
C LEU A 126 -14.71 14.30 -4.62
N ARG A 127 -14.10 13.67 -3.60
CA ARG A 127 -14.71 13.28 -2.32
C ARG A 127 -13.58 13.03 -1.30
N PRO A 128 -13.76 13.30 0.00
CA PRO A 128 -12.71 13.11 1.00
C PRO A 128 -12.08 11.70 0.94
N ARG A 129 -10.75 11.64 1.05
CA ARG A 129 -10.03 10.36 1.14
C ARG A 129 -10.17 9.76 2.52
N TYR A 130 -10.26 8.44 2.58
CA TYR A 130 -10.35 7.73 3.84
C TYR A 130 -9.08 7.91 4.67
N ARG A 131 -9.25 8.43 5.89
CA ARG A 131 -8.22 8.51 6.92
C ARG A 131 -8.60 7.51 8.01
N VAL A 132 -7.65 6.69 8.43
CA VAL A 132 -7.90 5.58 9.38
C VAL A 132 -8.26 6.16 10.76
N PRO A 133 -9.48 5.95 11.27
CA PRO A 133 -9.87 6.32 12.62
C PRO A 133 -9.40 5.24 13.62
N ASP A 134 -9.60 5.50 14.92
CA ASP A 134 -9.60 4.53 16.04
C ASP A 134 -8.32 3.70 16.30
N VAL A 135 -7.34 3.69 15.39
CA VAL A 135 -6.03 3.02 15.54
C VAL A 135 -5.06 3.84 16.39
N LEU A 136 -5.25 5.15 16.50
CA LEU A 136 -4.50 6.02 17.40
C LEU A 136 -5.32 6.27 18.66
N VAL A 137 -4.77 5.86 19.81
CA VAL A 137 -5.37 6.05 21.14
C VAL A 137 -5.54 7.55 21.47
N GLN A 138 -4.62 8.38 20.95
CA GLN A 138 -4.66 9.84 20.98
C GLN A 138 -3.85 10.38 19.79
N GLU A 139 -4.09 11.62 19.36
CA GLU A 139 -3.19 12.27 18.40
C GLU A 139 -1.82 12.53 19.11
N PRO A 140 -0.68 12.14 18.52
CA PRO A 140 0.62 12.33 19.16
C PRO A 140 0.96 13.81 19.33
N PRO A 141 1.56 14.24 20.45
CA PRO A 141 1.99 15.61 20.64
C PRO A 141 3.09 15.97 19.61
N ALA A 142 2.92 17.13 18.97
CA ALA A 142 3.86 17.63 17.97
C ALA A 142 5.09 18.26 18.63
N ASP A 143 6.25 18.03 18.02
CA ASP A 143 7.50 18.72 18.36
C ASP A 143 7.65 19.99 17.52
N ARG A 144 8.36 20.98 18.07
CA ARG A 144 8.56 22.27 17.37
C ARG A 144 9.33 22.09 16.06
N LEU A 145 8.81 22.69 15.00
CA LEU A 145 9.39 22.69 13.66
C LEU A 145 9.98 24.08 13.34
N ALA A 146 11.13 24.13 12.65
CA ALA A 146 11.74 25.37 12.18
C ALA A 146 12.49 25.17 10.86
N VAL A 147 12.38 26.10 9.91
CA VAL A 147 13.21 26.09 8.69
C VAL A 147 14.64 26.50 9.05
N SER A 148 15.61 25.65 8.75
CA SER A 148 17.05 25.91 8.99
C SER A 148 17.76 26.49 7.78
N GLY A 149 17.27 26.19 6.57
CA GLY A 149 17.88 26.59 5.31
C GLY A 149 16.89 26.50 4.15
N ARG A 150 17.19 27.20 3.05
CA ARG A 150 16.40 27.19 1.82
C ARG A 150 17.27 27.61 0.64
N ASP A 151 17.15 26.88 -0.46
CA ASP A 151 17.69 27.24 -1.77
C ASP A 151 16.57 27.24 -2.84
N GLU A 152 16.93 27.23 -4.12
CA GLU A 152 16.00 27.26 -5.25
C GLU A 152 15.23 25.94 -5.46
N ASN A 153 15.84 24.81 -5.07
CA ASN A 153 15.32 23.45 -5.25
C ASN A 153 15.20 22.68 -3.92
N SER A 154 15.58 23.23 -2.77
CA SER A 154 15.39 22.59 -1.47
C SER A 154 14.99 23.51 -0.31
N VAL A 155 14.40 22.89 0.73
CA VAL A 155 14.12 23.51 2.03
C VAL A 155 14.59 22.54 3.13
N GLU A 156 15.45 23.03 4.01
CA GLU A 156 15.91 22.30 5.19
C GLU A 156 15.10 22.67 6.43
N VAL A 157 14.78 21.68 7.26
CA VAL A 157 13.84 21.81 8.37
C VAL A 157 14.39 21.09 9.60
N ALA A 158 14.65 21.83 10.68
CA ALA A 158 14.94 21.26 11.99
C ALA A 158 13.66 20.71 12.63
N LEU A 159 13.75 19.49 13.18
CA LEU A 159 12.67 18.78 13.86
C LEU A 159 13.02 18.63 15.35
N GLY A 160 12.33 19.38 16.20
CA GLY A 160 12.56 19.40 17.65
C GLY A 160 13.95 19.91 18.04
N ALA A 161 14.40 19.53 19.23
CA ALA A 161 15.73 19.89 19.76
C ALA A 161 16.76 18.74 19.63
N SER A 162 16.38 17.58 19.12
CA SER A 162 17.18 16.35 19.13
C SER A 162 18.17 16.20 17.96
N GLY A 163 18.40 17.27 17.20
CA GLY A 163 19.34 17.29 16.08
C GLY A 163 18.86 16.58 14.81
N HIS A 164 17.56 16.27 14.72
CA HIS A 164 16.95 15.73 13.50
C HIS A 164 16.68 16.85 12.49
N GLN A 165 16.96 16.57 11.22
CA GLN A 165 16.77 17.50 10.12
C GLN A 165 16.07 16.80 8.95
N LEU A 166 15.08 17.44 8.36
CA LEU A 166 14.37 16.98 7.17
C LEU A 166 14.69 17.92 6.00
N ILE A 167 15.26 17.37 4.93
CA ILE A 167 15.51 18.10 3.69
C ILE A 167 14.41 17.76 2.69
N VAL A 168 13.70 18.78 2.23
CA VAL A 168 12.69 18.69 1.16
C VAL A 168 13.35 19.06 -0.16
N THR A 169 13.59 18.10 -1.04
CA THR A 169 14.02 18.36 -2.42
C THR A 169 12.78 18.54 -3.31
N ALA A 170 12.75 19.61 -4.11
CA ALA A 170 11.57 20.00 -4.88
C ALA A 170 11.43 19.24 -6.21
N LYS A 171 12.45 19.22 -7.07
CA LYS A 171 12.44 18.48 -8.34
C LYS A 171 13.71 17.63 -8.52
N PRO A 172 13.58 16.30 -8.74
CA PRO A 172 12.38 15.49 -8.49
C PRO A 172 12.01 15.50 -6.99
N PHE A 173 10.71 15.42 -6.67
CA PHE A 173 10.28 15.44 -5.27
C PHE A 173 10.86 14.27 -4.47
N ARG A 174 11.62 14.58 -3.43
CA ARG A 174 12.29 13.65 -2.51
C ARG A 174 12.35 14.26 -1.12
N LEU A 175 12.32 13.43 -0.08
CA LEU A 175 12.62 13.85 1.29
C LEU A 175 13.79 13.04 1.82
N ASP A 176 14.63 13.66 2.64
CA ASP A 176 15.72 13.00 3.36
C ASP A 176 15.68 13.40 4.83
N LEU A 177 15.60 12.42 5.72
CA LEU A 177 15.63 12.59 7.17
C LEU A 177 17.04 12.23 7.68
N LEU A 178 17.68 13.19 8.34
CA LEU A 178 19.02 13.09 8.89
C LEU A 178 19.01 13.28 10.40
N GLN A 179 20.07 12.81 11.06
CA GLN A 179 20.43 13.19 12.42
C GLN A 179 21.86 13.73 12.42
N GLY A 180 22.01 15.04 12.67
CA GLY A 180 23.29 15.76 12.58
C GLY A 180 23.89 15.80 11.17
N ARG A 181 24.56 14.72 10.75
CA ARG A 181 25.12 14.51 9.39
C ARG A 181 24.85 13.12 8.83
N GLU A 182 24.22 12.23 9.59
CA GLU A 182 23.91 10.87 9.16
C GLU A 182 22.53 10.82 8.50
N LEU A 183 22.44 10.22 7.31
CA LEU A 183 21.17 10.03 6.59
C LEU A 183 20.47 8.78 7.11
N LEU A 184 19.36 8.95 7.83
CA LEU A 184 18.59 7.86 8.41
C LEU A 184 17.61 7.24 7.41
N LEU A 185 16.92 8.07 6.61
CA LEU A 185 15.85 7.61 5.72
C LEU A 185 15.62 8.56 4.54
N SER A 186 15.40 8.02 3.34
CA SER A 186 14.99 8.78 2.16
C SER A 186 13.60 8.36 1.66
N VAL A 187 12.67 9.32 1.56
CA VAL A 187 11.35 9.11 0.93
C VAL A 187 11.43 9.44 -0.56
N ASN A 188 10.86 8.57 -1.40
CA ASN A 188 10.81 8.68 -2.86
C ASN A 188 12.18 8.75 -3.59
N SER A 189 13.27 8.33 -2.95
CA SER A 189 14.62 8.30 -3.55
C SER A 189 14.74 7.50 -4.87
N ARG A 190 13.81 6.56 -5.11
CA ARG A 190 13.73 5.75 -6.35
C ARG A 190 12.69 6.25 -7.37
N GLY A 191 12.00 7.36 -7.11
CA GLY A 191 10.94 7.89 -7.97
C GLY A 191 9.67 7.04 -8.06
N LEU A 192 9.39 6.23 -7.04
CA LEU A 192 8.28 5.26 -6.99
C LEU A 192 7.01 5.78 -6.29
N LEU A 193 6.93 7.07 -5.95
CA LEU A 193 5.69 7.70 -5.49
C LEU A 193 4.66 7.67 -6.62
N VAL A 194 3.50 7.07 -6.37
CA VAL A 194 2.38 7.00 -7.32
C VAL A 194 1.08 7.25 -6.57
N PHE A 195 0.46 8.40 -6.83
CA PHE A 195 -0.80 8.80 -6.23
C PHE A 195 -1.89 8.81 -7.31
N GLU A 196 -2.75 7.79 -7.33
CA GLU A 196 -3.88 7.70 -8.24
C GLU A 196 -5.00 8.64 -7.76
N HIS A 197 -5.10 9.82 -8.37
CA HIS A 197 -6.13 10.84 -8.09
C HIS A 197 -7.56 10.33 -8.34
N LEU A 198 -8.55 10.94 -7.68
CA LEU A 198 -9.95 10.58 -7.88
C LEU A 198 -10.43 11.07 -9.24
N ARG A 199 -11.01 10.17 -10.05
CA ARG A 199 -11.62 10.48 -11.35
C ARG A 199 -13.13 10.24 -11.31
N ARG A 200 -13.89 11.03 -12.07
CA ARG A 200 -15.29 10.67 -12.38
C ARG A 200 -15.27 9.36 -13.16
N ARG A 201 -16.26 8.51 -12.90
CA ARG A 201 -16.48 7.31 -13.72
C ARG A 201 -16.98 7.79 -15.08
N GLN A 202 -16.19 7.52 -16.12
CA GLN A 202 -16.71 7.46 -17.48
C GLN A 202 -17.35 6.09 -17.60
N ASP A 203 -18.67 6.05 -17.41
CA ASP A 203 -19.45 4.99 -18.05
C ASP A 203 -19.36 5.26 -19.55
N SER A 204 -18.81 4.29 -20.29
CA SER A 204 -18.74 4.36 -21.74
C SER A 204 -20.16 4.48 -22.26
N GLU A 205 -20.48 5.60 -22.90
CA GLU A 205 -21.79 5.81 -23.50
C GLU A 205 -22.08 4.65 -24.45
N GLU A 206 -23.12 3.88 -24.12
CA GLU A 206 -23.59 2.81 -24.99
C GLU A 206 -23.97 3.44 -26.31
N THR A 207 -23.14 3.21 -27.33
CA THR A 207 -23.41 3.68 -28.69
C THR A 207 -24.63 2.91 -29.17
N LYS A 208 -25.80 3.51 -28.99
CA LYS A 208 -27.07 3.01 -29.52
C LYS A 208 -27.04 3.17 -31.03
N GLU A 209 -26.39 2.23 -31.70
CA GLU A 209 -26.45 2.10 -33.14
C GLU A 209 -27.94 2.05 -33.54
N PRO A 210 -28.42 2.97 -34.41
CA PRO A 210 -29.81 3.01 -34.78
C PRO A 210 -30.14 1.79 -35.64
N VAL A 211 -30.92 0.87 -35.09
CA VAL A 211 -31.50 -0.25 -35.85
C VAL A 211 -32.38 0.35 -36.95
N GLN A 212 -31.99 0.14 -38.20
CA GLN A 212 -32.78 0.55 -39.35
C GLN A 212 -33.85 -0.52 -39.64
N GLU A 213 -35.10 -0.21 -39.30
CA GLU A 213 -36.26 -0.77 -40.01
C GLU A 213 -36.80 0.29 -40.97
N GLY A 214 -37.02 -0.09 -42.23
CA GLY A 214 -37.42 0.85 -43.29
C GLY A 214 -38.92 0.79 -43.59
N GLY A 215 -39.53 1.96 -43.86
CA GLY A 215 -40.93 2.07 -44.25
C GLY A 215 -41.32 3.48 -44.71
N ALA A 216 -41.49 3.63 -46.02
CA ALA A 216 -42.19 4.72 -46.73
C ALA A 216 -43.60 5.00 -46.15
N ASP A 217 -44.19 6.20 -46.15
CA ASP A 217 -43.81 7.57 -46.61
C ASP A 217 -44.43 8.61 -45.59
N THR A 218 -44.68 9.93 -45.76
CA THR A 218 -44.91 10.83 -46.91
C THR A 218 -44.68 12.32 -46.54
N GLU A 219 -44.66 13.18 -47.56
CA GLU A 219 -44.71 14.67 -47.54
C GLU A 219 -46.01 15.23 -46.87
N THR A 220 -46.20 16.52 -46.52
CA THR A 220 -45.43 17.77 -46.69
C THR A 220 -45.86 18.82 -45.62
N SER A 221 -45.01 19.79 -45.26
CA SER A 221 -45.33 21.25 -45.20
C SER A 221 -44.22 22.08 -44.54
N GLU A 222 -43.97 23.29 -45.06
CA GLU A 222 -43.10 24.32 -44.47
C GLU A 222 -43.93 25.38 -43.75
N ALA A 223 -43.42 25.91 -42.63
CA ALA A 223 -43.72 27.27 -42.15
C ALA A 223 -42.60 27.75 -41.22
N ALA A 224 -42.21 29.02 -41.32
CA ALA A 224 -41.20 29.63 -40.46
C ALA A 224 -41.84 30.47 -39.34
N GLY A 225 -41.14 30.63 -38.21
CA GLY A 225 -41.53 31.54 -37.13
C GLY A 225 -40.44 31.64 -36.08
N ALA A 226 -39.99 32.86 -35.79
CA ALA A 226 -39.08 33.15 -34.68
C ALA A 226 -39.85 33.57 -33.43
N GLY A 227 -39.29 33.32 -32.26
CA GLY A 227 -39.81 33.74 -30.96
C GLY A 227 -38.74 33.56 -29.88
N GLU A 228 -38.59 34.55 -29.02
CA GLU A 228 -37.62 34.60 -27.92
C GLU A 228 -38.31 34.26 -26.58
N ASP A 229 -37.50 34.03 -25.53
CA ASP A 229 -37.87 33.88 -24.11
C ASP A 229 -38.88 32.75 -23.75
N GLU A 230 -38.64 31.89 -22.78
CA GLU A 230 -38.48 32.26 -21.37
C GLU A 230 -37.71 31.23 -20.52
N SER A 231 -37.35 31.65 -19.31
CA SER A 231 -36.77 30.82 -18.24
C SER A 231 -37.69 29.70 -17.74
N ASN A 232 -37.14 28.53 -17.43
CA ASN A 232 -37.83 27.52 -16.61
C ASN A 232 -36.89 26.75 -15.68
N GLU A 233 -37.01 26.99 -14.37
CA GLU A 233 -36.14 26.42 -13.34
C GLU A 233 -36.59 24.98 -12.97
N HIS A 234 -36.07 23.99 -13.67
CA HIS A 234 -36.47 22.60 -13.45
C HIS A 234 -35.83 21.94 -12.21
N SER A 235 -36.42 22.25 -11.05
CA SER A 235 -36.14 21.64 -9.74
C SER A 235 -36.48 20.15 -9.71
N SER A 236 -35.57 19.34 -10.25
CA SER A 236 -35.69 17.88 -10.32
C SER A 236 -35.09 17.21 -9.08
N LYS A 237 -35.95 16.75 -8.17
CA LYS A 237 -35.58 15.98 -6.97
C LYS A 237 -34.90 14.64 -7.35
N VAL A 238 -33.58 14.62 -7.47
CA VAL A 238 -32.80 13.38 -7.57
C VAL A 238 -32.80 12.69 -6.20
N GLY A 239 -33.76 11.79 -6.00
CA GLY A 239 -33.87 10.99 -4.78
C GLY A 239 -32.66 10.09 -4.59
N VAL A 240 -31.86 10.36 -3.53
CA VAL A 240 -30.64 9.61 -3.23
C VAL A 240 -31.00 8.19 -2.74
N LYS A 241 -31.05 7.24 -3.67
CA LYS A 241 -31.17 5.80 -3.34
C LYS A 241 -29.82 5.28 -2.84
N THR A 242 -29.62 5.36 -1.54
CA THR A 242 -28.52 4.72 -0.81
C THR A 242 -28.66 3.19 -0.81
N CYS A 243 -28.26 2.54 -1.91
CA CYS A 243 -28.14 1.09 -1.96
C CYS A 243 -26.96 0.62 -1.08
N LEU A 244 -27.24 0.45 0.21
CA LEU A 244 -26.32 -0.13 1.18
C LEU A 244 -26.19 -1.63 0.91
N TRP A 245 -25.06 -2.08 0.38
CA TRP A 245 -24.80 -3.51 0.10
C TRP A 245 -24.45 -4.27 1.39
N GLY A 246 -25.46 -4.47 2.23
CA GLY A 246 -25.44 -5.47 3.29
C GLY A 246 -25.54 -6.88 2.70
N TRP A 247 -24.77 -7.81 3.25
CA TRP A 247 -24.79 -9.22 2.85
C TRP A 247 -25.61 -10.04 3.86
N TRP A 248 -26.25 -11.12 3.39
CA TRP A 248 -27.12 -12.06 4.13
C TRP A 248 -28.55 -11.62 4.46
N GLY A 249 -29.48 -12.59 4.38
CA GLY A 249 -30.77 -12.56 5.09
C GLY A 249 -32.00 -12.26 4.23
N GLN A 250 -32.90 -13.23 4.11
CA GLN A 250 -34.23 -13.07 3.52
C GLN A 250 -35.08 -12.13 4.39
N GLY A 251 -35.76 -11.13 3.82
CA GLY A 251 -36.62 -10.21 4.59
C GLY A 251 -37.48 -9.29 3.72
N VAL A 252 -38.80 -9.41 3.87
CA VAL A 252 -39.87 -8.71 3.14
C VAL A 252 -39.75 -7.17 3.17
N CYS A 253 -39.96 -6.51 2.03
CA CYS A 253 -40.11 -5.05 1.97
C CYS A 253 -41.52 -4.60 2.44
N PRO A 254 -41.65 -3.66 3.39
CA PRO A 254 -42.93 -3.02 3.67
C PRO A 254 -43.27 -1.97 2.60
N THR A 255 -44.54 -1.93 2.17
CA THR A 255 -45.07 -0.91 1.24
C THR A 255 -45.34 0.40 1.98
N ALA A 256 -44.86 1.52 1.46
CA ALA A 256 -45.17 2.86 1.99
C ALA A 256 -46.40 3.47 1.31
N SER A 257 -47.31 4.04 2.11
CA SER A 257 -48.36 4.99 1.70
C SER A 257 -49.10 5.54 2.94
N PRO A 258 -49.59 6.78 2.92
CA PRO A 258 -49.14 7.96 2.15
C PRO A 258 -48.29 8.92 3.00
#